data_AF-X0TRF2-F1
#
_entry.id   AF-X0TRF2-F1
#
_cell.length_a   1.000
_cell.length_b   1.000
_cell.length_c   1.000
_cell.angle_alpha   90.00
_cell.angle_beta   90.00
_cell.angle_gamma   90.00
#
_symmetry.space_group_name_H-M   'P 1'
#
loop_
_entity.id
_entity.type
_entity.pdbx_description
1 polymer ?
#
loop_
_entity_poly.entity_id
_entity_poly.type
_entity_poly.pdbx_seq_one_letter_code
_entity_poly.pdbx_strand_id
1 'polypeptide(L)'
;VRGPGASYRNDEHEYQIEKVIRALQGTNRLLILDEASTLTDKALTLLRDLHDSAGIPVFMVCTKDLFERITRGVDADHGQLYSRIDIVHALTQGQDVNAGGKPLFTVEDIKQLYQVPPIRLSPDGVQFMLAVANQLGYGSLRRCGVLLRNAARRARKRQGLAAEDDVTVTADDLEVVERILRQEAGEQTTATERRRT
;
A
#
# COMPACT_ATOMS: atom_id res chain seq x y z
N VAL A 1 45.78 14.26 -22.41
CA VAL A 1 45.30 12.88 -22.63
C VAL A 1 44.45 12.49 -21.42
N ARG A 2 43.11 12.48 -21.55
CA ARG A 2 42.18 12.00 -20.51
C ARG A 2 41.89 10.53 -20.79
N GLY A 3 41.97 9.67 -19.78
CA GLY A 3 41.87 8.20 -19.94
C GLY A 3 40.46 7.71 -20.29
N PRO A 4 40.30 6.51 -20.90
CA PRO A 4 39.09 6.11 -21.63
C PRO A 4 38.03 5.38 -20.80
N GLY A 5 38.02 5.50 -19.47
CA GLY A 5 37.19 4.64 -18.60
C GLY A 5 36.02 5.30 -17.86
N ALA A 6 35.96 6.64 -17.80
CA ALA A 6 35.03 7.33 -16.90
C ALA A 6 33.87 8.07 -17.60
N SER A 7 33.98 8.38 -18.90
CA SER A 7 32.95 9.13 -19.63
C SER A 7 31.78 8.26 -20.10
N TYR A 8 32.06 7.05 -20.59
CA TYR A 8 31.05 6.18 -21.22
C TYR A 8 29.85 5.83 -20.33
N ARG A 9 30.05 5.66 -19.00
CA ARG A 9 28.96 5.33 -18.07
C ARG A 9 28.02 6.52 -17.79
N ASN A 10 28.54 7.74 -17.82
CA ASN A 10 27.70 8.93 -17.59
C ASN A 10 26.88 9.25 -18.84
N ASP A 11 27.50 9.14 -20.02
CA ASP A 11 26.85 9.39 -21.31
C ASP A 11 25.64 8.46 -21.56
N GLU A 12 25.75 7.19 -21.13
CA GLU A 12 24.68 6.20 -21.28
C GLU A 12 23.48 6.50 -20.36
N HIS A 13 23.73 6.88 -19.10
CA HIS A 13 22.66 7.24 -18.17
C HIS A 13 21.91 8.51 -18.60
N GLU A 14 22.63 9.51 -19.08
CA GLU A 14 22.07 10.76 -19.60
C GLU A 14 21.19 10.51 -20.82
N TYR A 15 21.65 9.66 -21.75
CA TYR A 15 20.87 9.22 -22.91
C TYR A 15 19.57 8.48 -22.53
N GLN A 16 19.60 7.61 -21.52
CA GLN A 16 18.39 6.91 -21.07
C GLN A 16 17.35 7.87 -20.49
N ILE A 17 17.78 8.87 -19.71
CA ILE A 17 16.89 9.88 -19.14
C ILE A 17 16.24 10.74 -20.22
N GLU A 18 17.02 11.22 -21.20
CA GLU A 18 16.46 12.00 -22.31
C GLU A 18 15.40 11.21 -23.09
N LYS A 19 15.66 9.92 -23.32
CA LYS A 19 14.70 9.05 -24.01
C LYS A 19 13.39 8.93 -23.23
N VAL A 20 13.48 8.80 -21.91
CA VAL A 20 12.31 8.75 -21.02
C VAL A 20 11.57 10.08 -21.03
N ILE A 21 12.26 11.22 -20.93
CA ILE A 21 11.65 12.55 -21.01
C ILE A 21 10.89 12.72 -22.33
N ARG A 22 11.52 12.43 -23.47
CA ARG A 22 10.88 12.56 -24.79
C ARG A 22 9.66 11.65 -24.94
N ALA A 23 9.68 10.47 -24.33
CA ALA A 23 8.56 9.53 -24.38
C ALA A 23 7.37 10.00 -23.50
N LEU A 24 7.62 10.81 -22.49
CA LEU A 24 6.61 11.25 -21.51
C LEU A 24 6.10 12.67 -21.79
N GLN A 25 6.93 13.53 -22.39
CA GLN A 25 6.60 14.92 -22.66
C GLN A 25 5.37 15.06 -23.56
N GLY A 26 4.42 15.89 -23.13
CA GLY A 26 3.15 16.12 -23.86
C GLY A 26 2.14 14.98 -23.77
N THR A 27 2.42 13.91 -23.01
CA THR A 27 1.47 12.78 -22.87
C THR A 27 0.40 12.98 -21.80
N ASN A 28 0.61 13.93 -20.87
CA ASN A 28 -0.23 14.15 -19.68
C ASN A 28 -0.44 12.89 -18.82
N ARG A 29 0.47 11.90 -18.92
CA ARG A 29 0.36 10.64 -18.18
C ARG A 29 0.84 10.81 -16.75
N LEU A 30 0.11 10.19 -15.81
CA LEU A 30 0.48 10.12 -14.41
C LEU A 30 1.54 9.04 -14.17
N LEU A 31 2.65 9.43 -13.53
CA LEU A 31 3.62 8.48 -13.00
C LEU A 31 3.23 8.09 -11.57
N ILE A 32 2.97 6.81 -11.33
CA ILE A 32 2.63 6.27 -10.01
C ILE A 32 3.82 5.51 -9.44
N LEU A 33 4.22 5.87 -8.23
CA LEU A 33 5.31 5.23 -7.49
C LEU A 33 4.76 4.64 -6.20
N ASP A 34 4.60 3.32 -6.19
CA ASP A 34 4.33 2.58 -4.95
C ASP A 34 5.64 2.38 -4.18
N GLU A 35 5.54 2.32 -2.84
CA GLU A 35 6.69 2.17 -1.94
C GLU A 35 7.82 3.19 -2.16
N ALA A 36 7.48 4.45 -2.45
CA ALA A 36 8.46 5.51 -2.73
C ALA A 36 9.46 5.73 -1.58
N SER A 37 9.17 5.26 -0.36
CA SER A 37 10.09 5.29 0.79
C SER A 37 11.38 4.50 0.56
N THR A 38 11.38 3.56 -0.39
CA THR A 38 12.57 2.77 -0.75
C THR A 38 13.54 3.54 -1.65
N LEU A 39 13.10 4.67 -2.22
CA LEU A 39 13.92 5.46 -3.12
C LEU A 39 15.08 6.11 -2.38
N THR A 40 16.23 6.13 -3.03
CA THR A 40 17.39 6.91 -2.60
C THR A 40 17.17 8.39 -2.90
N ASP A 41 17.90 9.28 -2.23
CA ASP A 41 17.79 10.72 -2.47
C ASP A 41 18.15 11.09 -3.92
N LYS A 42 19.10 10.36 -4.54
CA LYS A 42 19.41 10.51 -5.96
C LYS A 42 18.22 10.18 -6.87
N ALA A 43 17.47 9.14 -6.54
CA ALA A 43 16.28 8.76 -7.30
C ALA A 43 15.16 9.81 -7.13
N LEU A 44 15.02 10.38 -5.93
CA LEU A 44 14.08 11.48 -5.68
C LEU A 44 14.44 12.74 -6.45
N THR A 45 15.73 13.09 -6.53
CA THR A 45 16.22 14.19 -7.37
C THR A 45 15.93 13.93 -8.85
N LEU A 46 16.15 12.71 -9.33
CA LEU A 46 15.83 12.35 -10.71
C LEU A 46 14.32 12.49 -11.00
N LEU A 47 13.45 12.09 -10.07
CA LEU A 47 12.01 12.24 -10.21
C LEU A 47 11.58 13.71 -10.29
N ARG A 48 12.22 14.57 -9.50
CA ARG A 48 12.04 16.03 -9.59
C ARG A 48 12.39 16.53 -10.99
N ASP A 49 13.57 16.16 -11.48
CA ASP A 49 14.05 16.63 -12.78
C ASP A 49 13.17 16.10 -13.92
N LEU A 50 12.65 14.88 -13.78
CA LEU A 50 11.70 14.29 -14.72
C LEU A 50 10.35 15.01 -14.72
N HIS A 51 9.79 15.31 -13.55
CA HIS A 51 8.58 16.11 -13.42
C HIS A 51 8.75 17.47 -14.10
N ASP A 52 9.84 18.18 -13.80
CA ASP A 52 10.09 19.52 -14.32
C ASP A 52 10.34 19.51 -15.84
N SER A 53 11.09 18.52 -16.34
CA SER A 53 11.49 18.46 -17.76
C SER A 53 10.38 17.91 -18.66
N ALA A 54 9.66 16.88 -18.22
CA ALA A 54 8.61 16.24 -19.01
C ALA A 54 7.22 16.86 -18.78
N GLY A 55 7.03 17.63 -17.70
CA GLY A 55 5.76 18.26 -17.36
C GLY A 55 4.67 17.24 -16.99
N ILE A 56 5.05 16.11 -16.40
CA ILE A 56 4.12 15.04 -16.03
C ILE A 56 3.77 15.07 -14.54
N PRO A 57 2.52 14.75 -14.16
CA PRO A 57 2.18 14.60 -12.76
C PRO A 57 2.82 13.33 -12.18
N VAL A 58 3.18 13.39 -10.89
CA VAL A 58 3.77 12.29 -10.13
C VAL A 58 2.93 12.02 -8.88
N PHE A 59 2.52 10.78 -8.67
CA PHE A 59 1.80 10.31 -7.49
C PHE A 59 2.67 9.31 -6.72
N MET A 60 2.99 9.63 -5.47
CA MET A 60 3.83 8.80 -4.60
C MET A 60 3.03 8.23 -3.45
N VAL A 61 3.12 6.91 -3.26
CA VAL A 61 2.67 6.23 -2.05
C VAL A 61 3.88 5.96 -1.18
N CYS A 62 3.87 6.49 0.04
CA CYS A 62 5.02 6.39 0.93
C CYS A 62 4.61 6.28 2.40
N THR A 63 5.58 5.83 3.20
CA THR A 63 5.50 5.87 4.66
C THR A 63 5.76 7.29 5.17
N LYS A 64 5.37 7.53 6.43
CA LYS A 64 5.59 8.81 7.12
C LYS A 64 7.07 9.24 7.11
N ASP A 65 8.00 8.29 7.18
CA ASP A 65 9.44 8.55 7.22
C ASP A 65 9.94 9.26 5.96
N LEU A 66 9.44 8.89 4.78
CA LEU A 66 9.80 9.59 3.54
C LEU A 66 9.26 11.01 3.54
N PHE A 67 8.00 11.19 3.95
CA PHE A 67 7.41 12.52 4.05
C PHE A 67 8.22 13.39 5.02
N GLU A 68 8.59 12.86 6.18
CA GLU A 68 9.48 13.55 7.13
C GLU A 68 10.85 13.83 6.52
N ARG A 69 11.44 12.93 5.74
CA ARG A 69 12.72 13.15 5.04
C ARG A 69 12.63 14.29 4.03
N ILE A 70 11.53 14.36 3.28
CA ILE A 70 11.30 15.41 2.27
C ILE A 70 11.00 16.76 2.95
N THR A 71 10.35 16.76 4.12
CA THR A 71 9.92 17.99 4.83
C THR A 71 10.90 18.53 5.87
N ARG A 72 11.72 17.69 6.51
CA ARG A 72 12.65 18.11 7.59
C ARG A 72 13.88 18.87 7.10
N GLY A 73 14.17 18.85 5.80
CA GLY A 73 15.37 19.47 5.25
C GLY A 73 15.18 20.94 4.86
N VAL A 74 15.58 21.86 5.75
CA VAL A 74 16.00 23.24 5.36
C VAL A 74 17.43 23.23 4.78
N ASP A 75 17.95 22.05 4.40
CA ASP A 75 19.16 21.94 3.58
C ASP A 75 18.79 22.09 2.11
N ALA A 76 19.61 22.85 1.37
CA ALA A 76 19.34 23.40 0.04
C ALA A 76 18.86 22.39 -1.03
N ASP A 77 19.10 21.08 -0.83
CA ASP A 77 18.77 20.04 -1.80
C ASP A 77 17.38 19.40 -1.60
N HIS A 78 16.86 19.33 -0.36
CA HIS A 78 15.63 18.58 -0.05
C HIS A 78 14.35 19.43 -0.12
N GLY A 79 14.45 20.73 0.20
CA GLY A 79 13.34 21.68 0.05
C GLY A 79 12.85 21.86 -1.39
N GLN A 80 13.66 21.45 -2.38
CA GLN A 80 13.32 21.53 -3.80
C GLN A 80 12.27 20.49 -4.23
N LEU A 81 12.24 19.31 -3.62
CA LEU A 81 11.20 18.33 -3.95
C LEU A 81 9.88 18.71 -3.28
N TYR A 82 9.94 19.18 -2.03
CA TYR A 82 8.74 19.57 -1.29
C TYR A 82 7.95 20.69 -1.99
N SER A 83 8.62 21.67 -2.60
CA SER A 83 7.95 22.76 -3.34
C SER A 83 7.16 22.31 -4.58
N ARG A 84 7.35 21.06 -5.03
CA ARG A 84 6.63 20.45 -6.15
C ARG A 84 5.54 19.48 -5.69
N ILE A 85 5.36 19.33 -4.37
CA ILE A 85 4.28 18.53 -3.80
C ILE A 85 3.10 19.46 -3.53
N ASP A 86 2.04 19.31 -4.31
CA ASP A 86 0.82 20.12 -4.15
C ASP A 86 -0.16 19.50 -3.14
N ILE A 87 -0.35 18.17 -3.20
CA ILE A 87 -1.33 17.46 -2.37
C ILE A 87 -0.63 16.39 -1.54
N VAL A 88 -0.86 16.43 -0.23
CA VAL A 88 -0.45 15.39 0.72
C VAL A 88 -1.68 14.87 1.43
N HIS A 89 -1.93 13.57 1.33
CA HIS A 89 -3.04 12.91 2.01
C HIS A 89 -2.53 11.84 2.98
N ALA A 90 -2.60 12.13 4.28
CA ALA A 90 -2.23 11.18 5.31
C ALA A 90 -3.39 10.19 5.56
N LEU A 91 -3.20 8.92 5.15
CA LEU A 91 -4.21 7.87 5.27
C LEU A 91 -4.64 7.59 6.72
N THR A 92 -3.83 7.98 7.71
CA THR A 92 -4.13 7.78 9.14
C THR A 92 -4.92 8.93 9.77
N GLN A 93 -5.01 10.10 9.11
CA GLN A 93 -5.67 11.29 9.70
C GLN A 93 -7.20 11.26 9.62
N GLY A 94 -7.80 10.25 8.99
CA GLY A 94 -9.25 10.03 9.01
C GLY A 94 -9.77 9.30 10.26
N GLN A 95 -8.91 9.01 11.23
CA GLN A 95 -9.23 8.09 12.32
C GLN A 95 -9.31 8.79 13.67
N ASP A 96 -10.39 9.53 13.85
CA ASP A 96 -11.05 9.54 15.14
C ASP A 96 -12.40 8.85 14.95
N VAL A 97 -12.56 7.66 15.55
CA VAL A 97 -13.86 6.96 15.59
C VAL A 97 -14.94 7.80 16.27
N ASN A 98 -14.55 8.86 16.99
CA ASN A 98 -15.44 9.82 17.64
C ASN A 98 -15.56 11.18 16.91
N ALA A 99 -14.76 11.47 15.87
CA ALA A 99 -14.78 12.78 15.18
C ALA A 99 -15.54 12.77 13.84
N GLY A 100 -16.33 11.72 13.57
CA GLY A 100 -17.17 11.68 12.36
C GLY A 100 -16.38 11.55 11.05
N GLY A 101 -15.15 11.03 11.10
CA GLY A 101 -14.40 10.67 9.90
C GLY A 101 -15.13 9.59 9.09
N LYS A 102 -15.10 9.69 7.76
CA LYS A 102 -15.63 8.64 6.89
C LYS A 102 -14.79 7.36 7.04
N PRO A 103 -15.41 6.17 7.02
CA PRO A 103 -14.66 4.93 7.05
C PRO A 103 -13.73 4.82 5.84
N LEU A 104 -12.57 4.20 6.03
CA LEU A 104 -11.55 4.01 4.98
C LEU A 104 -12.06 3.09 3.86
N PHE A 105 -12.89 2.11 4.23
CA PHE A 105 -13.53 1.18 3.31
C PHE A 105 -15.03 1.15 3.57
N THR A 106 -15.80 0.97 2.51
CA THR A 106 -17.26 0.87 2.50
C THR A 106 -17.72 -0.58 2.33
N VAL A 107 -19.03 -0.81 2.53
CA VAL A 107 -19.65 -2.11 2.25
C VAL A 107 -19.49 -2.48 0.78
N GLU A 108 -19.58 -1.49 -0.11
CA GLU A 108 -19.44 -1.63 -1.54
C GLU A 108 -18.03 -2.11 -1.91
N ASP A 109 -16.98 -1.56 -1.29
CA ASP A 109 -15.59 -2.00 -1.49
C ASP A 109 -15.42 -3.48 -1.12
N ILE A 110 -15.95 -3.90 0.03
CA ILE A 110 -15.91 -5.29 0.48
C ILE A 110 -16.66 -6.21 -0.51
N LYS A 111 -17.85 -5.80 -0.96
CA LYS A 111 -18.63 -6.60 -1.90
C LYS A 111 -17.94 -6.73 -3.26
N GLN A 112 -17.42 -5.64 -3.81
CA GLN A 112 -16.74 -5.65 -5.10
C GLN A 112 -15.50 -6.54 -5.09
N LEU A 113 -14.75 -6.57 -3.99
CA LEU A 113 -13.52 -7.34 -3.89
C LEU A 113 -13.73 -8.81 -3.49
N TYR A 114 -14.76 -9.11 -2.70
CA TYR A 114 -14.88 -10.40 -2.01
C TYR A 114 -16.17 -11.17 -2.25
N GLN A 115 -17.16 -10.62 -2.96
CA GLN A 115 -18.34 -11.39 -3.41
C GLN A 115 -18.16 -11.90 -4.84
N VAL A 116 -17.10 -12.68 -5.05
CA VAL A 116 -16.80 -13.31 -6.34
C VAL A 116 -16.79 -14.84 -6.20
N PRO A 117 -17.43 -15.59 -7.11
CA PRO A 117 -17.39 -17.06 -7.08
C PRO A 117 -15.94 -17.58 -7.03
N PRO A 118 -15.68 -18.69 -6.32
CA PRO A 118 -16.65 -19.55 -5.63
C PRO A 118 -16.91 -19.18 -4.17
N ILE A 119 -16.49 -17.99 -3.69
CA ILE A 119 -16.62 -17.62 -2.27
C ILE A 119 -17.59 -16.45 -2.15
N ARG A 120 -18.64 -16.62 -1.36
CA ARG A 120 -19.60 -15.57 -1.04
C ARG A 120 -19.55 -15.24 0.44
N LEU A 121 -19.74 -13.97 0.76
CA LEU A 121 -19.96 -13.52 2.13
C LEU A 121 -21.45 -13.43 2.40
N SER A 122 -21.86 -13.98 3.54
CA SER A 122 -23.14 -13.66 4.17
C SER A 122 -23.23 -12.17 4.55
N PRO A 123 -24.44 -11.61 4.75
CA PRO A 123 -24.61 -10.21 5.13
C PRO A 123 -23.87 -9.82 6.42
N ASP A 124 -23.90 -10.68 7.45
CA ASP A 124 -23.15 -10.54 8.69
C ASP A 124 -21.64 -10.67 8.47
N GLY A 125 -21.20 -11.59 7.60
CA GLY A 125 -19.81 -11.71 7.21
C GLY A 125 -19.26 -10.46 6.50
N VAL A 126 -20.07 -9.77 5.68
CA VAL A 126 -19.69 -8.49 5.07
C VAL A 126 -19.48 -7.41 6.14
N GLN A 127 -20.37 -7.32 7.12
CA GLN A 127 -20.23 -6.34 8.22
C GLN A 127 -19.02 -6.64 9.09
N PHE A 128 -18.74 -7.91 9.37
CA PHE A 128 -17.53 -8.31 10.08
C PHE A 128 -16.26 -7.90 9.33
N MET A 129 -16.21 -8.19 8.02
CA MET A 129 -15.09 -7.81 7.16
C MET A 129 -14.89 -6.30 7.10
N LEU A 130 -15.99 -5.52 7.05
CA LEU A 130 -15.93 -4.07 7.09
C LEU A 130 -15.30 -3.55 8.39
N ALA A 131 -15.69 -4.12 9.54
CA ALA A 131 -15.13 -3.76 10.84
C ALA A 131 -13.63 -4.09 10.92
N VAL A 132 -13.22 -5.26 10.44
CA VAL A 132 -11.80 -5.66 10.36
C VAL A 132 -11.03 -4.74 9.42
N ALA A 133 -11.57 -4.42 8.24
CA ALA A 133 -10.90 -3.57 7.25
C ALA A 133 -10.62 -2.16 7.79
N ASN A 134 -11.56 -1.61 8.56
CA ASN A 134 -11.49 -0.26 9.12
C ASN A 134 -10.82 -0.18 10.50
N GLN A 135 -10.31 -1.31 11.03
CA GLN A 135 -9.65 -1.31 12.33
C GLN A 135 -8.34 -0.51 12.26
N LEU A 136 -8.21 0.52 13.11
CA LEU A 136 -7.02 1.36 13.20
C LEU A 136 -5.75 0.51 13.46
N GLY A 137 -4.71 0.76 12.67
CA GLY A 137 -3.37 0.16 12.81
C GLY A 137 -3.24 -1.31 12.43
N TYR A 138 -4.35 -2.03 12.21
CA TYR A 138 -4.36 -3.47 11.97
C TYR A 138 -5.22 -3.89 10.77
N GLY A 139 -6.22 -3.07 10.44
CA GLY A 139 -7.17 -3.30 9.37
C GLY A 139 -6.61 -3.00 7.99
N SER A 140 -6.98 -3.84 7.02
CA SER A 140 -6.76 -3.60 5.60
C SER A 140 -7.60 -4.58 4.76
N LEU A 141 -7.83 -4.23 3.50
CA LEU A 141 -8.40 -5.16 2.51
C LEU A 141 -7.50 -6.39 2.35
N ARG A 142 -6.18 -6.23 2.34
CA ARG A 142 -5.24 -7.37 2.27
C ARG A 142 -5.49 -8.37 3.40
N ARG A 143 -5.66 -7.87 4.63
CA ARG A 143 -6.02 -8.70 5.79
C ARG A 143 -7.34 -9.42 5.58
N CYS A 144 -8.37 -8.71 5.11
CA CYS A 144 -9.67 -9.28 4.78
C CYS A 144 -9.54 -10.45 3.80
N GLY A 145 -8.69 -10.33 2.78
CA GLY A 145 -8.41 -11.43 1.85
C GLY A 145 -7.77 -12.67 2.52
N VAL A 146 -6.85 -12.48 3.48
CA VAL A 146 -6.27 -13.58 4.27
C VAL A 146 -7.33 -14.26 5.12
N LEU A 147 -8.14 -13.45 5.80
CA LEU A 147 -9.23 -13.92 6.66
C LEU A 147 -10.22 -14.76 5.86
N LEU A 148 -10.70 -14.23 4.73
CA LEU A 148 -11.68 -14.87 3.87
C LEU A 148 -11.20 -16.22 3.33
N ARG A 149 -9.94 -16.32 2.88
CA ARG A 149 -9.40 -17.59 2.36
C ARG A 149 -9.39 -18.69 3.43
N ASN A 150 -9.01 -18.35 4.64
CA ASN A 150 -9.00 -19.31 5.76
C ASN A 150 -10.42 -19.63 6.25
N ALA A 151 -11.30 -18.63 6.30
CA ALA A 151 -12.69 -18.80 6.67
C ALA A 151 -13.45 -19.65 5.63
N ALA A 152 -13.16 -19.50 4.34
CA ALA A 152 -13.73 -20.34 3.29
C ALA A 152 -13.34 -21.82 3.43
N ARG A 153 -12.08 -22.12 3.79
CA ARG A 153 -11.64 -23.49 4.09
C ARG A 153 -12.42 -24.08 5.27
N ARG A 154 -12.61 -23.29 6.32
CA ARG A 154 -13.40 -23.66 7.49
C ARG A 154 -14.87 -23.90 7.12
N ALA A 155 -15.48 -22.96 6.39
CA ALA A 155 -16.86 -23.02 5.97
C ALA A 155 -17.15 -24.26 5.10
N ARG A 156 -16.25 -24.59 4.16
CA ARG A 156 -16.35 -25.82 3.35
C ARG A 156 -16.32 -27.07 4.21
N LYS A 157 -15.37 -27.15 5.14
CA LYS A 157 -15.29 -28.30 6.07
C LYS A 157 -16.56 -28.42 6.93
N ARG A 158 -17.12 -27.31 7.39
CA ARG A 158 -18.37 -27.26 8.16
C ARG A 158 -19.58 -27.72 7.32
N GLN A 159 -19.61 -27.37 6.04
CA GLN A 159 -20.71 -27.67 5.11
C GLN A 159 -20.53 -29.01 4.36
N GLY A 160 -19.40 -29.69 4.53
CA GLY A 160 -19.11 -30.94 3.81
C GLY A 160 -18.84 -30.74 2.32
N LEU A 161 -18.37 -29.56 1.92
CA LEU A 161 -18.16 -29.17 0.53
C LEU A 161 -16.72 -29.44 0.05
N ALA A 162 -16.56 -29.69 -1.25
CA ALA A 162 -15.26 -29.80 -1.92
C ALA A 162 -14.60 -28.40 -2.06
N ALA A 163 -13.33 -28.37 -2.48
CA ALA A 163 -12.55 -27.14 -2.55
C ALA A 163 -13.02 -26.19 -3.66
N GLU A 164 -13.58 -26.77 -4.72
CA GLU A 164 -14.12 -26.15 -5.91
C GLU A 164 -15.57 -25.66 -5.76
N ASP A 165 -16.29 -26.17 -4.76
CA ASP A 165 -17.68 -25.82 -4.53
C ASP A 165 -17.84 -24.37 -4.05
N ASP A 166 -18.95 -23.79 -4.49
CA ASP A 166 -19.44 -22.50 -4.02
C ASP A 166 -19.71 -22.57 -2.52
N VAL A 167 -19.09 -21.66 -1.75
CA VAL A 167 -19.24 -21.62 -0.29
C VAL A 167 -19.68 -20.24 0.18
N THR A 168 -20.64 -20.24 1.09
CA THR A 168 -21.01 -19.02 1.83
C THR A 168 -20.30 -18.99 3.18
N VAL A 169 -19.53 -17.94 3.41
CA VAL A 169 -18.76 -17.69 4.64
C VAL A 169 -19.57 -16.79 5.57
N THR A 170 -19.73 -17.22 6.82
CA THR A 170 -20.47 -16.48 7.88
C THR A 170 -19.55 -15.60 8.73
N ALA A 171 -20.13 -14.72 9.55
CA ALA A 171 -19.35 -14.01 10.57
C ALA A 171 -18.65 -14.98 11.54
N ASP A 172 -19.31 -16.08 11.94
CA ASP A 172 -18.70 -17.11 12.80
C ASP A 172 -17.45 -17.75 12.17
N ASP A 173 -17.51 -18.07 10.88
CA ASP A 173 -16.35 -18.63 10.16
C ASP A 173 -15.16 -17.64 10.18
N LEU A 174 -15.44 -16.34 10.08
CA LEU A 174 -14.45 -15.26 10.09
C LEU A 174 -13.90 -14.97 11.51
N GLU A 175 -14.77 -14.92 12.51
CA GLU A 175 -14.42 -14.66 13.92
C GLU A 175 -13.45 -15.70 14.47
N VAL A 176 -13.71 -16.98 14.18
CA VAL A 176 -12.84 -18.06 14.63
C VAL A 176 -11.44 -17.92 14.03
N VAL A 177 -11.35 -17.61 12.74
CA VAL A 177 -10.07 -17.40 12.05
C VAL A 177 -9.37 -16.14 12.59
N GLU A 178 -10.11 -15.06 12.79
CA GLU A 178 -9.55 -13.81 13.29
C GLU A 178 -8.93 -13.99 14.69
N ARG A 179 -9.61 -14.75 15.56
CA ARG A 179 -9.09 -15.08 16.89
C ARG A 179 -7.78 -15.85 16.82
N ILE A 180 -7.67 -16.84 15.93
CA ILE A 180 -6.44 -17.63 15.73
C ILE A 180 -5.30 -16.71 15.25
N LEU A 181 -5.55 -15.90 14.22
CA LEU A 181 -4.55 -14.98 13.67
C LEU A 181 -4.06 -13.94 14.68
N ARG A 182 -4.94 -13.48 15.59
CA ARG A 182 -4.56 -12.56 16.67
C ARG A 182 -3.70 -13.24 17.74
N GLN A 183 -4.00 -14.48 18.11
CA GLN A 183 -3.20 -15.24 19.07
C GLN A 183 -1.78 -15.47 18.54
N GLU A 184 -1.66 -15.90 17.28
CA GLU A 184 -0.36 -16.11 16.62
C GLU A 184 0.47 -14.81 16.52
N ALA A 185 -0.18 -13.67 16.23
CA ALA A 185 0.49 -12.37 16.19
C ALA A 185 1.00 -11.90 17.57
N GLY A 186 0.24 -12.15 18.64
CA GLY A 186 0.64 -11.84 20.02
C GLY A 186 1.81 -12.70 20.51
N GLU A 187 1.83 -13.98 20.13
CA GLU A 187 2.92 -14.91 20.45
C GLU A 187 4.23 -14.56 19.69
N GLN A 188 4.13 -14.10 18.44
CA GLN A 188 5.31 -13.67 17.67
C GLN A 188 5.93 -12.37 18.18
N THR A 189 5.11 -11.43 18.66
CA THR A 189 5.57 -10.15 19.23
C THR A 189 6.39 -10.39 20.50
N THR A 190 5.86 -11.23 21.40
CA THR A 190 6.54 -11.60 22.65
C THR A 190 7.80 -12.46 22.44
N ALA A 191 7.82 -13.32 21.41
CA ALA A 191 9.01 -14.08 21.04
C ALA A 191 10.13 -13.21 20.43
N THR A 192 9.76 -12.15 19.70
CA THR A 192 10.71 -11.20 19.09
C THR A 192 11.34 -10.28 20.12
N GLU A 193 10.58 -9.86 21.14
CA GLU A 193 11.10 -9.06 22.26
C GLU A 193 12.08 -9.85 23.14
N ARG A 194 11.80 -11.14 23.40
CA ARG A 194 12.70 -12.02 24.18
C ARG A 194 14.02 -12.38 23.51
N ARG A 195 14.13 -12.21 22.19
CA ARG A 195 15.39 -12.41 21.44
C ARG A 195 16.26 -11.15 21.36
N ARG A 196 15.74 -10.00 21.80
CA ARG A 196 16.46 -8.72 21.83
C ARG A 196 17.00 -8.35 23.23
N THR A 197 16.66 -9.13 24.24
CA THR A 197 17.22 -9.10 25.61
C THR A 197 18.21 -10.23 25.80
#